data_AF-A0A523T3U8-F1
#
_entry.id   AF-A0A523T3U8-F1
#
_cell.length_a   1.000
_cell.length_b   1.000
_cell.length_c   1.000
_cell.angle_alpha   90.00
_cell.angle_beta   90.00
_cell.angle_gamma   90.00
#
_symmetry.space_group_name_H-M   'P 1'
#
loop_
_entity.id
_entity.type
_entity.pdbx_description
1 polymer ?
#
loop_
_entity_poly.entity_id
_entity_poly.type
_entity_poly.pdbx_seq_one_letter_code
_entity_poly.pdbx_strand_id
1 'polypeptide(L)' 'KTMGNILVDPWDKIWNSDTALYLRNREYIEEKCTVCPDLNLCGNGCPLYNKAHQNPVLCSKE' A
#
# COMPACT_ATOMS: atom_id res chain seq x y z
N LYS A 1 -11.29 -4.74 -4.87
CA LYS A 1 -11.75 -3.60 -5.70
C LYS A 1 -10.90 -3.56 -6.97
N THR A 2 -11.48 -3.27 -8.13
CA THR A 2 -10.72 -3.11 -9.38
C THR A 2 -10.21 -1.66 -9.50
N MET A 3 -9.14 -1.42 -10.26
CA MET A 3 -8.66 -0.05 -10.53
C MET A 3 -9.35 0.57 -11.77
N GLY A 4 -9.93 -0.26 -12.65
CA GLY A 4 -10.57 0.14 -13.90
C GLY A 4 -10.23 -0.82 -15.03
N ASN A 5 -10.58 -0.45 -16.26
CA ASN A 5 -10.30 -1.20 -17.49
C ASN A 5 -9.54 -0.33 -18.50
N ILE A 6 -8.27 -0.67 -18.76
CA ILE A 6 -7.37 0.11 -19.63
C ILE A 6 -7.83 0.26 -21.08
N LEU A 7 -8.76 -0.59 -21.55
CA LEU A 7 -9.27 -0.53 -22.92
C LEU A 7 -10.37 0.53 -23.10
N VAL A 8 -10.99 0.99 -22.02
CA VAL A 8 -12.17 1.88 -22.07
C VAL A 8 -12.13 3.04 -21.08
N ASP A 9 -11.39 2.92 -19.98
CA ASP A 9 -11.26 3.95 -18.98
C ASP A 9 -10.04 4.85 -19.28
N PRO A 10 -10.18 6.19 -19.16
CA PRO A 10 -9.04 7.09 -19.21
C PRO A 10 -8.01 6.73 -18.14
N TRP A 11 -6.73 6.91 -18.48
CA TRP A 11 -5.63 6.62 -17.54
C TRP A 11 -5.82 7.33 -16.19
N ASP A 12 -6.22 8.60 -16.19
CA ASP A 12 -6.39 9.37 -14.96
C ASP A 12 -7.45 8.77 -14.01
N LYS A 13 -8.49 8.12 -14.55
CA LYS A 13 -9.50 7.42 -13.76
C LYS A 13 -8.90 6.16 -13.10
N ILE A 14 -8.11 5.40 -13.86
CA ILE A 14 -7.45 4.18 -13.36
C ILE A 14 -6.40 4.55 -12.31
N TRP A 15 -5.57 5.52 -12.65
CA TRP A 15 -4.49 6.02 -11.81
C TRP A 15 -5.02 6.60 -10.50
N ASN A 16 -6.16 7.29 -10.49
CA ASN A 16 -6.76 7.88 -9.29
C ASN A 16 -7.90 7.03 -8.68
N SER A 17 -7.97 5.75 -9.00
CA SER A 17 -8.91 4.84 -8.33
C SER A 17 -8.59 4.68 -6.84
N ASP A 18 -9.61 4.33 -6.03
CA ASP A 18 -9.46 4.09 -4.59
C ASP A 18 -8.28 3.17 -4.25
N THR A 19 -8.15 2.06 -4.98
CA THR A 19 -7.08 1.08 -4.75
C THR A 19 -5.70 1.69 -5.02
N ALA A 20 -5.58 2.51 -6.08
CA ALA A 20 -4.33 3.15 -6.44
C ALA A 20 -3.93 4.23 -5.42
N LEU A 21 -4.90 5.02 -4.97
CA LEU A 21 -4.70 6.03 -3.92
C LEU A 21 -4.32 5.37 -2.60
N TYR A 22 -5.08 4.37 -2.14
CA TYR A 22 -4.79 3.61 -0.92
C TYR A 22 -3.36 3.06 -0.90
N LEU A 23 -2.88 2.52 -2.04
CA LEU A 23 -1.53 1.99 -2.17
C LEU A 23 -0.45 3.09 -2.17
N ARG A 24 -0.61 4.13 -3.01
CA ARG A 24 0.40 5.20 -3.15
C ARG A 24 0.48 6.11 -1.93
N ASN A 25 -0.67 6.42 -1.32
CA ASN A 25 -0.77 7.19 -0.08
C ASN A 25 -0.37 6.36 1.13
N ARG A 26 -0.19 5.04 0.96
CA ARG A 26 0.18 4.10 2.02
C ARG A 26 -0.79 4.20 3.22
N GLU A 27 -2.09 4.26 2.93
CA GLU A 27 -3.16 4.42 3.94
C GLU A 27 -3.27 3.25 4.93
N TYR A 28 -2.50 2.19 4.70
CA TYR A 28 -2.41 1.00 5.54
C TYR A 28 -1.21 1.01 6.50
N ILE A 29 -0.44 2.09 6.58
CA ILE A 29 0.69 2.20 7.51
C ILE A 29 0.19 1.99 8.95
N GLU A 30 0.83 1.04 9.65
CA GLU A 30 0.63 0.86 11.09
C GLU A 30 1.32 1.97 11.90
N GLU A 31 0.75 2.32 13.05
CA GLU A 31 1.26 3.36 13.93
C GLU A 31 2.73 3.16 14.31
N LYS A 32 3.15 1.91 14.60
CA LYS A 32 4.54 1.57 14.93
C LYS A 32 5.54 1.95 13.83
N CYS A 33 5.10 2.03 12.57
CA CYS A 33 5.95 2.39 11.45
C CYS A 33 6.11 3.90 11.30
N THR A 34 5.24 4.73 11.87
CA THR A 34 5.30 6.20 11.74
C THR A 34 6.57 6.80 12.35
N VAL A 35 7.16 6.11 13.34
CA VAL A 35 8.43 6.47 13.99
C VAL A 35 9.63 5.70 13.42
N CYS A 36 9.42 4.80 12.45
CA CYS A 36 10.49 3.98 11.89
C CYS A 36 11.30 4.80 10.86
N PRO A 37 12.64 4.91 11.03
CA PRO A 37 13.47 5.68 10.09
C PRO A 37 13.46 5.11 8.67
N ASP A 38 13.19 3.80 8.54
CA ASP A 38 13.16 3.10 7.25
C ASP A 38 11.77 3.15 6.58
N LEU A 39 10.76 3.82 7.17
CA LEU A 39 9.41 3.89 6.62
C LEU A 39 9.38 4.43 5.20
N ASN A 40 10.22 5.43 4.88
CA ASN A 40 10.25 6.00 3.53
C ASN A 40 10.77 5.00 2.49
N LEU A 41 11.64 4.08 2.90
CA LEU A 41 12.22 3.03 2.05
C LEU A 41 11.26 1.84 1.89
N CYS A 42 10.69 1.35 3.00
CA CYS A 42 9.90 0.13 3.03
C CYS A 42 8.39 0.36 2.83
N GLY A 43 7.85 1.46 3.32
CA GLY A 43 6.43 1.81 3.15
C GLY A 43 5.43 0.88 3.84
N ASN A 44 5.80 0.32 5.01
CA ASN A 44 5.04 -0.70 5.75
C ASN A 44 5.03 -2.11 5.13
N GLY A 45 5.93 -2.37 4.15
CA GLY A 45 6.08 -3.68 3.55
C GLY A 45 4.98 -4.01 2.55
N CYS A 46 4.74 -5.29 2.30
CA CYS A 46 3.74 -5.75 1.34
C CYS A 46 2.34 -5.76 1.98
N PRO A 47 1.40 -4.90 1.58
CA PRO A 47 0.05 -4.87 2.18
C PRO A 47 -0.74 -6.16 1.95
N LEU A 48 -0.46 -6.90 0.87
CA LEU A 48 -1.10 -8.19 0.61
C LEU A 48 -0.62 -9.27 1.59
N TYR A 49 0.67 -9.27 1.90
CA TYR A 49 1.25 -10.19 2.89
C TYR A 49 0.68 -9.89 4.28
N ASN A 50 0.73 -8.62 4.70
CA ASN A 50 0.23 -8.20 6.02
C ASN A 50 -1.25 -8.60 6.17
N LYS A 51 -2.09 -8.38 5.14
CA LYS A 51 -3.49 -8.79 5.17
C LYS A 51 -3.70 -10.30 5.28
N ALA A 52 -2.92 -11.10 4.54
CA ALA A 52 -3.04 -12.55 4.53
C ALA A 52 -2.66 -13.19 5.87
N HIS A 53 -1.74 -12.56 6.61
CA HIS A 53 -1.21 -13.11 7.85
C HIS A 53 -1.70 -12.41 9.14
N GLN A 54 -2.76 -11.59 9.07
CA GLN A 54 -3.33 -10.86 10.22
C GLN A 54 -2.40 -9.76 10.78
N ASN A 55 -1.90 -8.89 9.90
CA ASN A 55 -1.06 -7.71 10.18
C ASN A 55 0.38 -7.95 10.72
N PRO A 56 1.15 -8.95 10.24
CA PRO A 56 2.58 -8.98 10.51
C PRO A 56 3.29 -8.06 9.54
N VAL A 57 3.79 -6.93 10.04
CA VAL A 57 4.77 -6.11 9.33
C VAL A 57 6.13 -6.78 9.46
N LEU A 58 6.70 -7.20 8.33
CA LEU A 58 8.06 -7.73 8.28
C LEU A 58 9.08 -6.58 8.32
N CYS A 59 9.97 -6.62 9.30
CA CYS A 59 11.08 -5.69 9.43
C CYS A 59 12.39 -6.39 9.08
N SER A 60 13.31 -5.70 8.39
CA SER A 60 14.63 -6.25 8.05
C SER A 60 15.63 -6.24 9.22
N LYS A 61 15.25 -5.63 10.34
CA LYS A 61 16.04 -5.55 11.57
C LYS A 61 15.34 -6.40 12.64
N GLU A 62 15.52 -7.70 12.53
CA GLU A 62 15.44 -8.63 13.66
C GLU A 62 16.82 -9.25 13.87
#